data_AF-A0A1M7BTD0-F1
#
_entry.id   AF-A0A1M7BTD0-F1
#
_cell.length_a   1.000
_cell.length_b   1.000
_cell.length_c   1.000
_cell.angle_alpha   90.00
_cell.angle_beta   90.00
_cell.angle_gamma   90.00
#
_symmetry.space_group_name_H-M   'P 1'
#
loop_
_entity.id
_entity.type
_entity.pdbx_description
1 polymer ?
#
loop_
_entity_poly.entity_id
_entity_poly.type
_entity_poly.pdbx_seq_one_letter_code
_entity_poly.pdbx_strand_id
1 'polypeptide(L)'
;MKNKLYFIIGLFFIISFTNAQNYKQKTLEVEFPNGVANQSVDILLGNRSISGWIEVTISGFYNYENSVGIIRKIIHVGAHHNNWIWYQPTSRIVEADGLLIDNIFIGDFVWDSSINQYKIPIYHTKASGNSYNIHITQHSRTNAIVDNATLSNFYTKAPQGNNKHQVYYNHNVGIGTNDPQHKLDVNGSFRAGNEDNQFTYNGHADVILKFKDRGNGGRAIVHDAFNTLTLNYDEDFDGGTRIGRSFLVRGNSFTAGNADNQFIYNGHADVVLKASDRGNGGRAIVHDAFNTLTLNYDEDFNGGIRLGRSFLVKGNSASLQGKLEAKEIKVTETPTADFVFEEDYKLPTLQEVEQHIKEKKHLPEIASAKEMEKEGVNVGEFQIQLLQKIEELTLYMIEQNKRIEKLEKNKTN
;
A
#
# COMPACT_ATOMS: atom_id res chain seq x y z
N MET A 1 6.63 92.77 73.60
CA MET A 1 6.12 91.59 72.86
C MET A 1 7.30 90.92 72.15
N LYS A 2 7.60 89.66 72.45
CA LYS A 2 8.74 88.91 71.90
C LYS A 2 8.39 88.41 70.49
N ASN A 3 8.99 88.99 69.45
CA ASN A 3 8.97 88.41 68.09
C ASN A 3 10.15 87.45 67.95
N LYS A 4 9.86 86.17 67.78
CA LYS A 4 10.83 85.14 67.40
C LYS A 4 10.91 85.07 65.88
N LEU A 5 12.09 85.35 65.34
CA LEU A 5 12.46 85.09 63.95
C LEU A 5 12.98 83.64 63.87
N TYR A 6 12.25 82.75 63.19
CA TYR A 6 12.71 81.38 62.92
C TYR A 6 13.30 81.31 61.51
N PHE A 7 14.59 81.00 61.43
CA PHE A 7 15.27 80.62 60.19
C PHE A 7 14.84 79.18 59.81
N ILE A 8 14.22 79.00 58.65
CA ILE A 8 13.97 77.68 58.06
C ILE A 8 15.08 77.42 57.05
N ILE A 9 15.97 76.48 57.38
CA ILE A 9 16.95 75.91 56.45
C ILE A 9 16.24 74.77 55.71
N GLY A 10 15.86 75.01 54.46
CA GLY A 10 15.32 73.99 53.56
C GLY A 10 16.44 73.14 52.98
N LEU A 11 16.60 71.92 53.49
CA LEU A 11 17.47 70.90 52.91
C LEU A 11 16.71 70.21 51.75
N PHE A 12 17.05 70.52 50.50
CA PHE A 12 16.52 69.81 49.33
C PHE A 12 17.27 68.47 49.17
N PHE A 13 16.64 67.37 49.56
CA PHE A 13 17.03 66.03 49.11
C PHE A 13 16.37 65.78 47.75
N ILE A 14 17.16 65.83 46.66
CA ILE A 14 16.73 65.26 45.37
C ILE A 14 16.92 63.75 45.48
N ILE A 15 15.84 63.02 45.76
CA ILE A 15 15.82 61.57 45.64
C ILE A 15 15.46 61.23 44.20
N SER A 16 16.46 60.92 43.38
CA SER A 16 16.24 60.34 42.05
C SER A 16 15.84 58.88 42.19
N PHE A 17 14.54 58.58 42.18
CA PHE A 17 14.06 57.22 41.94
C PHE A 17 14.16 56.92 40.44
N THR A 18 15.27 56.33 39.99
CA THR A 18 15.27 55.62 38.71
C THR A 18 14.46 54.35 38.90
N ASN A 19 13.18 54.37 38.53
CA ASN A 19 12.39 53.16 38.41
C ASN A 19 13.10 52.23 37.42
N ALA A 20 13.62 51.10 37.89
CA ALA A 20 14.14 50.05 37.03
C ALA A 20 13.02 49.62 36.06
N GLN A 21 13.17 49.96 34.78
CA GLN A 21 12.19 49.57 33.77
C GLN A 21 12.49 48.14 33.34
N ASN A 22 11.56 47.26 33.68
CA ASN A 22 11.60 45.83 33.41
C ASN A 22 11.31 45.47 31.94
N TYR A 23 10.91 46.47 31.15
CA TYR A 23 10.69 46.40 29.71
C TYR A 23 11.39 47.57 29.04
N LYS A 24 12.20 47.29 28.03
CA LYS A 24 12.82 48.33 27.19
C LYS A 24 12.97 47.85 25.76
N GLN A 25 13.05 48.82 24.84
CA GLN A 25 13.22 48.58 23.42
C GLN A 25 14.18 49.60 22.81
N LYS A 26 14.77 49.25 21.67
CA LYS A 26 15.59 50.14 20.85
C LYS A 26 15.44 49.78 19.38
N THR A 27 15.53 50.79 18.53
CA THR A 27 15.68 50.60 17.09
C THR A 27 17.08 51.04 16.68
N LEU A 28 17.76 50.18 15.93
CA LEU A 28 19.05 50.42 15.31
C LEU A 28 18.88 50.30 13.79
N GLU A 29 19.72 51.00 13.05
CA GLU A 29 19.78 50.92 11.59
C GLU A 29 21.19 50.52 11.19
N VAL A 30 21.28 49.59 10.23
CA VAL A 30 22.55 49.13 9.66
C VAL A 30 22.47 49.19 8.15
N GLU A 31 23.51 49.72 7.51
CA GLU A 31 23.69 49.72 6.06
C GLU A 31 24.94 48.91 5.71
N PHE A 32 24.76 47.69 5.20
CA PHE A 32 25.87 46.85 4.79
C PHE A 32 26.48 47.36 3.48
N PRO A 33 27.82 47.39 3.36
CA PRO A 33 28.49 47.94 2.20
C PRO A 33 28.26 47.09 0.95
N ASN A 34 28.08 47.75 -0.19
CA ASN A 34 27.95 47.09 -1.47
C ASN A 34 29.30 46.58 -2.00
N GLY A 35 29.30 45.42 -2.64
CA GLY A 35 30.47 44.77 -3.23
C GLY A 35 31.25 43.86 -2.28
N VAL A 36 30.80 43.66 -1.04
CA VAL A 36 31.53 42.86 -0.04
C VAL A 36 30.61 41.80 0.57
N ALA A 37 30.86 40.53 0.24
CA ALA A 37 30.10 39.41 0.81
C ALA A 37 30.52 39.09 2.26
N ASN A 38 29.63 38.40 2.98
CA ASN A 38 29.89 37.88 4.33
C ASN A 38 30.32 38.95 5.34
N GLN A 39 29.72 40.14 5.25
CA GLN A 39 29.90 41.19 6.25
C GLN A 39 29.07 40.87 7.49
N SER A 40 29.58 41.25 8.65
CA SER A 40 28.92 41.06 9.94
C SER A 40 28.98 42.32 10.76
N VAL A 41 27.96 42.54 11.57
CA VAL A 41 27.93 43.56 12.61
C VAL A 41 27.41 42.93 13.90
N ASP A 42 27.91 43.35 15.04
CA ASP A 42 27.44 42.85 16.33
C ASP A 42 26.48 43.86 16.97
N ILE A 43 25.33 43.39 17.45
CA ILE A 43 24.54 44.14 18.44
C ILE A 43 25.28 44.00 19.77
N LEU A 44 25.86 45.09 20.24
CA LEU A 44 26.59 45.19 21.49
C LEU A 44 25.64 45.56 22.63
N LEU A 45 25.58 44.73 23.67
CA LEU A 45 24.63 44.91 24.79
C LEU A 45 25.27 45.61 26.00
N GLY A 46 26.56 45.95 25.92
CA GLY A 46 27.33 46.55 26.99
C GLY A 46 27.79 45.55 28.05
N ASN A 47 28.72 46.00 28.90
CA ASN A 47 29.23 45.20 30.03
C ASN A 47 28.26 45.26 31.22
N ARG A 48 27.11 44.59 31.10
CA ARG A 48 26.04 44.60 32.10
C ARG A 48 25.44 43.22 32.26
N SER A 49 24.91 42.94 33.45
CA SER A 49 24.14 41.72 33.69
C SER A 49 22.81 41.81 32.95
N ILE A 50 22.41 40.71 32.33
CA ILE A 50 21.23 40.62 31.48
C ILE A 50 20.43 39.37 31.83
N SER A 51 19.10 39.53 31.86
CA SER A 51 18.19 38.47 32.27
C SER A 51 16.84 38.59 31.58
N GLY A 52 16.09 37.49 31.56
CA GLY A 52 14.77 37.42 30.94
C GLY A 52 14.88 37.01 29.47
N TRP A 53 14.15 37.69 28.60
CA TRP A 53 14.21 37.41 27.17
C TRP A 53 14.42 38.67 26.34
N ILE A 54 15.15 38.49 25.24
CA ILE A 54 15.42 39.49 24.22
C ILE A 54 14.76 39.03 22.94
N GLU A 55 14.06 39.92 22.27
CA GLU A 55 13.59 39.73 20.90
C GLU A 55 14.40 40.63 19.98
N VAL A 56 14.93 40.04 18.91
CA VAL A 56 15.58 40.76 17.80
C VAL A 56 14.69 40.58 16.58
N THR A 57 14.09 41.66 16.09
CA THR A 57 13.33 41.71 14.84
C THR A 57 14.13 42.50 13.82
N ILE A 58 14.37 41.90 12.65
CA ILE A 58 15.01 42.56 11.51
C ILE A 58 14.03 42.65 10.36
N SER A 59 13.93 43.83 9.77
CA SER A 59 13.13 44.09 8.56
C SER A 59 14.04 44.57 7.44
N GLY A 60 13.87 43.96 6.26
CA GLY A 60 14.62 44.31 5.06
C GLY A 60 13.89 45.33 4.19
N PHE A 61 14.68 46.03 3.38
CA PHE A 61 14.22 47.03 2.42
C PHE A 61 14.86 46.76 1.05
N TYR A 62 14.70 47.70 0.11
CA TYR A 62 15.37 47.69 -1.18
C TYR A 62 16.41 48.81 -1.24
N ASN A 63 17.69 48.44 -1.36
CA ASN A 63 18.76 49.34 -1.82
C ASN A 63 19.44 48.79 -3.07
N TYR A 64 20.30 47.76 -2.93
CA TYR A 64 20.98 47.13 -4.08
C TYR A 64 20.36 45.78 -4.48
N GLU A 65 19.65 45.12 -3.57
CA GLU A 65 18.80 43.96 -3.87
C GLU A 65 17.49 44.02 -3.08
N ASN A 66 16.46 43.32 -3.55
CA ASN A 66 15.21 43.21 -2.82
C ASN A 66 15.39 42.24 -1.64
N SER A 67 15.33 42.76 -0.42
CA SER A 67 15.37 41.97 0.81
C SER A 67 14.10 42.11 1.65
N VAL A 68 12.99 42.54 1.05
CA VAL A 68 11.71 42.72 1.78
C VAL A 68 11.31 41.40 2.45
N GLY A 69 11.08 41.49 3.76
CA GLY A 69 10.81 40.35 4.63
C GLY A 69 11.09 40.67 6.09
N ILE A 70 10.95 39.65 6.93
CA ILE A 70 11.12 39.75 8.38
C ILE A 70 11.86 38.53 8.91
N ILE A 71 12.75 38.74 9.87
CA ILE A 71 13.31 37.69 10.72
C ILE A 71 13.13 38.13 12.17
N ARG A 72 12.50 37.29 12.99
CA ARG A 72 12.32 37.51 14.43
C ARG A 72 12.93 36.36 15.22
N LYS A 73 13.89 36.67 16.10
CA LYS A 73 14.55 35.71 16.99
C LYS A 73 14.27 36.07 18.44
N ILE A 74 13.85 35.08 19.23
CA ILE A 74 13.74 35.20 20.69
C ILE A 74 14.94 34.50 21.32
N ILE A 75 15.56 35.15 22.30
CA ILE A 75 16.69 34.68 23.07
C ILE A 75 16.33 34.74 24.56
N HIS A 76 16.35 33.61 25.25
CA HIS A 76 16.25 33.56 26.71
C HIS A 76 17.65 33.59 27.30
N VAL A 77 17.87 34.43 28.31
CA VAL A 77 19.20 34.66 28.88
C VAL A 77 19.15 34.90 30.39
N GLY A 78 20.19 34.45 31.09
CA GLY A 78 20.48 34.81 32.48
C GLY A 78 21.98 34.81 32.70
N ALA A 79 22.58 35.98 32.57
CA ALA A 79 24.01 36.14 32.42
C ALA A 79 24.52 37.39 33.15
N HIS A 80 25.62 37.26 33.88
CA HIS A 80 26.22 38.35 34.65
C HIS A 80 27.26 39.12 33.83
N HIS A 81 27.57 40.36 34.19
CA HIS A 81 28.57 41.21 33.51
C HIS A 81 30.02 40.67 33.55
N ASN A 82 30.28 39.52 34.17
CA ASN A 82 31.61 38.88 34.23
C ASN A 82 31.61 37.51 33.55
N ASN A 83 30.68 37.27 32.62
CA ASN A 83 30.45 35.99 31.94
C ASN A 83 30.01 34.83 32.84
N TRP A 84 29.59 35.08 34.08
CA TRP A 84 28.95 34.03 34.88
C TRP A 84 27.51 33.81 34.40
N ILE A 85 27.25 32.62 33.85
CA ILE A 85 25.96 32.22 33.28
C ILE A 85 25.18 31.39 34.29
N TRP A 86 24.04 31.91 34.78
CA TRP A 86 23.13 31.17 35.68
C TRP A 86 21.93 30.54 34.93
N TYR A 87 21.66 31.00 33.70
CA TYR A 87 20.74 30.35 32.77
C TYR A 87 21.41 30.25 31.41
N GLN A 88 21.62 29.01 30.94
CA GLN A 88 22.24 28.75 29.65
C GLN A 88 21.41 29.41 28.54
N PRO A 89 21.98 30.34 27.75
CA PRO A 89 21.23 31.03 26.72
C PRO A 89 20.61 30.05 25.74
N THR A 90 19.31 30.19 25.50
CA THR A 90 18.60 29.44 24.46
C THR A 90 18.02 30.42 23.46
N SER A 91 17.92 30.04 22.20
CA SER A 91 17.36 30.91 21.18
C SER A 91 16.56 30.13 20.15
N ARG A 92 15.61 30.80 19.50
CA ARG A 92 14.86 30.25 18.37
C ARG A 92 14.39 31.36 17.44
N ILE A 93 14.30 31.04 16.16
CA ILE A 93 13.59 31.86 15.19
C ILE A 93 12.09 31.60 15.37
N VAL A 94 11.31 32.66 15.55
CA VAL A 94 9.84 32.59 15.72
C VAL A 94 9.09 33.08 14.49
N GLU A 95 9.75 33.85 13.63
CA GLU A 95 9.23 34.29 12.33
C GLU A 95 10.40 34.46 11.37
N ALA A 96 10.26 33.97 10.15
CA ALA A 96 11.21 34.17 9.06
C ALA A 96 10.43 34.09 7.75
N ASP A 97 10.28 35.22 7.07
CA ASP A 97 9.47 35.32 5.86
C ASP A 97 10.04 36.36 4.88
N GLY A 98 9.69 36.22 3.61
CA GLY A 98 10.16 37.06 2.52
C GLY A 98 11.60 36.79 2.07
N LEU A 99 12.13 37.66 1.22
CA LEU A 99 13.46 37.53 0.62
C LEU A 99 14.60 37.79 1.61
N LEU A 100 14.29 38.38 2.76
CA LEU A 100 15.26 38.68 3.82
C LEU A 100 16.02 37.43 4.32
N ILE A 101 15.37 36.25 4.31
CA ILE A 101 15.92 35.00 4.84
C ILE A 101 17.13 34.49 4.07
N ASP A 102 17.34 34.96 2.84
CA ASP A 102 18.50 34.65 2.01
C ASP A 102 19.68 35.61 2.23
N ASN A 103 19.45 36.69 2.99
CA ASN A 103 20.38 37.82 3.15
C ASN A 103 20.98 37.88 4.56
N ILE A 104 20.13 37.77 5.58
CA ILE A 104 20.48 38.07 6.98
C ILE A 104 20.37 36.85 7.89
N PHE A 105 21.35 36.67 8.78
CA PHE A 105 21.33 35.68 9.84
C PHE A 105 21.59 36.29 11.21
N ILE A 106 20.71 36.01 12.18
CA ILE A 106 20.87 36.42 13.57
C ILE A 106 21.58 35.30 14.33
N GLY A 107 22.82 35.56 14.74
CA GLY A 107 23.66 34.70 15.56
C GLY A 107 23.15 34.51 16.98
N ASP A 108 23.86 33.72 17.76
CA ASP A 108 23.52 33.48 19.15
C ASP A 108 24.01 34.59 20.08
N PHE A 109 23.47 34.59 21.29
CA PHE A 109 23.95 35.45 22.37
C PHE A 109 25.30 34.92 22.86
N VAL A 110 26.34 35.74 22.73
CA VAL A 110 27.73 35.34 22.98
C VAL A 110 28.42 36.38 23.85
N TRP A 111 29.26 35.92 24.79
CA TRP A 111 30.20 36.78 25.49
C TRP A 111 31.48 36.97 24.67
N ASP A 112 31.88 38.22 24.47
CA ASP A 112 33.14 38.55 23.82
C ASP A 112 34.13 39.10 24.86
N SER A 113 35.14 38.29 25.18
CA SER A 113 36.16 38.63 26.16
C SER A 113 37.10 39.74 25.70
N SER A 114 37.22 40.01 24.39
CA SER A 114 38.10 41.05 23.86
C SER A 114 37.56 42.45 24.11
N ILE A 115 36.24 42.60 24.12
CA ILE A 115 35.52 43.85 24.38
C ILE A 115 34.76 43.84 25.71
N ASN A 116 34.88 42.75 26.49
CA ASN A 116 34.32 42.56 27.82
C ASN A 116 32.81 42.83 27.88
N GLN A 117 32.04 42.33 26.91
CA GLN A 117 30.59 42.52 26.85
C GLN A 117 29.89 41.41 26.06
N TYR A 118 28.57 41.30 26.25
CA TYR A 118 27.73 40.40 25.45
C TYR A 118 27.35 41.02 24.11
N LYS A 119 27.22 40.15 23.11
CA LYS A 119 26.84 40.54 21.76
C LYS A 119 25.93 39.53 21.09
N ILE A 120 25.19 40.00 20.08
CA ILE A 120 24.40 39.18 19.17
C ILE A 120 24.89 39.51 17.74
N PRO A 121 25.65 38.61 17.09
CA PRO A 121 26.13 38.84 15.73
C PRO A 121 24.99 38.85 14.72
N ILE A 122 25.03 39.78 13.78
CA ILE A 122 24.17 39.84 12.60
C ILE A 122 25.05 39.62 11.37
N TYR A 123 24.82 38.51 10.67
CA TYR A 123 25.57 38.14 9.48
C TYR A 123 24.80 38.53 8.23
N HIS A 124 25.46 39.18 7.29
CA HIS A 124 24.98 39.50 5.96
C HIS A 124 25.82 38.76 4.92
N THR A 125 25.23 37.77 4.26
CA THR A 125 26.00 36.83 3.42
C THR A 125 26.18 37.32 1.98
N LYS A 126 25.33 38.23 1.52
CA LYS A 126 25.32 38.73 0.14
C LYS A 126 26.38 39.80 -0.09
N ALA A 127 26.85 39.89 -1.34
CA ALA A 127 27.77 40.94 -1.77
C ALA A 127 27.03 42.26 -2.10
N SER A 128 25.77 42.17 -2.49
CA SER A 128 24.86 43.30 -2.69
C SER A 128 24.60 43.99 -1.35
N GLY A 129 24.99 45.25 -1.23
CA GLY A 129 24.75 46.00 0.00
C GLY A 129 23.25 46.14 0.28
N ASN A 130 22.86 46.28 1.54
CA ASN A 130 21.48 46.60 1.86
C ASN A 130 21.34 47.24 3.23
N SER A 131 20.26 48.00 3.42
CA SER A 131 19.92 48.56 4.73
C SER A 131 18.86 47.73 5.42
N TYR A 132 19.02 47.58 6.73
CA TYR A 132 18.12 46.82 7.57
C TYR A 132 17.78 47.62 8.83
N ASN A 133 16.52 47.54 9.23
CA ASN A 133 16.09 48.01 10.53
C ASN A 133 16.17 46.86 11.53
N ILE A 134 16.81 47.11 12.68
CA ILE A 134 16.93 46.16 13.77
C ILE A 134 16.16 46.72 14.97
N HIS A 135 15.04 46.10 15.28
CA HIS A 135 14.27 46.38 16.48
C HIS A 135 14.58 45.34 17.56
N ILE A 136 15.03 45.81 18.72
CA ILE A 136 15.42 44.97 19.85
C ILE A 136 14.60 45.32 21.07
N THR A 137 14.01 44.30 21.68
CA THR A 137 13.15 44.42 22.86
C THR A 137 13.63 43.47 23.94
N GLN A 138 13.54 43.87 25.21
CA GLN A 138 13.86 43.01 26.35
C GLN A 138 12.75 43.10 27.40
N HIS A 139 12.35 41.94 27.89
CA HIS A 139 11.57 41.81 29.12
C HIS A 139 12.40 41.09 30.18
N SER A 140 12.40 41.63 31.39
CA SER A 140 13.15 41.10 32.52
C SER A 140 12.39 41.32 33.83
N ARG A 141 12.70 40.53 34.87
CA ARG A 141 12.27 40.82 36.24
C ARG A 141 13.04 42.01 36.84
N THR A 142 14.25 42.22 36.36
CA THR A 142 15.17 43.30 36.76
C THR A 142 15.22 44.38 35.68
N ASN A 143 16.01 45.44 35.90
CA ASN A 143 16.18 46.50 34.91
C ASN A 143 16.63 45.95 33.54
N ALA A 144 15.87 46.22 32.49
CA ALA A 144 16.26 45.94 31.12
C ALA A 144 17.34 46.92 30.63
N ILE A 145 18.19 46.48 29.71
CA ILE A 145 19.42 47.18 29.28
C ILE A 145 19.51 47.40 27.76
N VAL A 146 18.62 46.81 26.96
CA VAL A 146 18.70 46.86 25.48
C VAL A 146 18.52 48.26 24.89
N ASP A 147 17.98 49.22 25.64
CA ASP A 147 17.97 50.65 25.28
C ASP A 147 19.37 51.24 25.09
N ASN A 148 20.37 50.64 25.73
CA ASN A 148 21.77 51.03 25.62
C ASN A 148 22.52 50.28 24.50
N ALA A 149 21.87 49.38 23.77
CA ALA A 149 22.54 48.59 22.75
C ALA A 149 23.10 49.45 21.62
N THR A 150 24.26 49.09 21.08
CA THR A 150 24.90 49.76 19.94
C THR A 150 25.31 48.75 18.88
N LEU A 151 25.74 49.22 17.72
CA LEU A 151 26.34 48.37 16.70
C LEU A 151 27.87 48.46 16.76
N SER A 152 28.55 47.34 16.52
CA SER A 152 30.01 47.34 16.31
C SER A 152 30.39 47.92 14.96
N ASN A 153 31.70 48.04 14.71
CA ASN A 153 32.21 48.16 13.34
C ASN A 153 31.94 46.87 12.56
N PHE A 154 31.89 46.99 11.23
CA PHE A 154 31.78 45.83 10.34
C PHE A 154 33.05 44.98 10.37
N TYR A 155 32.86 43.67 10.17
CA TYR A 155 33.94 42.72 9.99
C TYR A 155 33.52 41.60 9.03
N THR A 156 34.49 40.94 8.39
CA THR A 156 34.21 39.87 7.43
C THR A 156 34.16 38.52 8.14
N LYS A 157 32.97 37.93 8.24
CA LYS A 157 32.74 36.59 8.79
C LYS A 157 31.42 36.03 8.26
N ALA A 158 31.45 34.83 7.71
CA ALA A 158 30.23 34.10 7.37
C ALA A 158 29.64 33.39 8.62
N PRO A 159 28.32 33.17 8.68
CA PRO A 159 27.72 32.31 9.69
C PRO A 159 28.28 30.88 9.56
N GLN A 160 28.46 30.19 10.69
CA GLN A 160 28.88 28.78 10.72
C GLN A 160 27.66 27.87 10.89
N GLY A 161 27.49 26.87 10.01
CA GLY A 161 26.39 25.89 10.08
C GLY A 161 25.31 26.10 9.01
N ASN A 162 24.06 25.73 9.34
CA ASN A 162 22.93 25.83 8.41
C ASN A 162 22.53 27.29 8.18
N ASN A 163 22.78 27.79 6.97
CA ASN A 163 22.45 29.15 6.53
C ASN A 163 20.99 29.27 6.05
N LYS A 164 20.04 28.70 6.80
CA LYS A 164 18.61 28.95 6.65
C LYS A 164 17.96 28.96 8.03
N HIS A 165 17.23 30.02 8.33
CA HIS A 165 16.41 30.07 9.54
C HIS A 165 15.32 28.99 9.45
N GLN A 166 15.32 28.07 10.40
CA GLN A 166 14.28 27.05 10.52
C GLN A 166 13.43 27.38 11.75
N VAL A 167 12.12 27.45 11.55
CA VAL A 167 11.19 27.53 12.68
C VAL A 167 11.00 26.12 13.22
N TYR A 168 11.58 25.85 14.38
CA TYR A 168 11.42 24.58 15.07
C TYR A 168 10.28 24.67 16.09
N TYR A 169 9.15 24.04 15.78
CA TYR A 169 8.04 23.92 16.72
C TYR A 169 8.33 22.77 17.70
N ASN A 170 8.60 23.11 18.96
CA ASN A 170 8.86 22.12 20.02
C ASN A 170 7.63 21.23 20.32
N HIS A 171 6.43 21.74 20.04
CA HIS A 171 5.14 21.08 20.26
C HIS A 171 4.48 20.66 18.95
N ASN A 172 3.38 19.93 19.06
CA ASN A 172 2.55 19.55 17.92
C ASN A 172 1.98 20.79 17.21
N VAL A 173 1.97 20.78 15.88
CA VAL A 173 1.40 21.85 15.05
C VAL A 173 0.03 21.39 14.56
N GLY A 174 -1.01 22.10 14.98
CA GLY A 174 -2.38 21.92 14.50
C GLY A 174 -2.68 22.88 13.34
N ILE A 175 -3.17 22.34 12.22
CA ILE A 175 -3.76 23.12 11.12
C ILE A 175 -5.25 22.78 11.08
N GLY A 176 -6.10 23.73 11.48
CA GLY A 176 -7.55 23.51 11.59
C GLY A 176 -8.00 22.74 12.84
N THR A 177 -7.11 22.49 13.80
CA THR A 177 -7.40 21.85 15.09
C THR A 177 -6.70 22.58 16.23
N ASN A 178 -7.37 22.64 17.39
CA ASN A 178 -6.84 23.27 18.62
C ASN A 178 -6.23 22.25 19.59
N ASP A 179 -6.36 20.96 19.33
CA ASP A 179 -5.82 19.87 20.16
C ASP A 179 -5.09 18.82 19.31
N PRO A 180 -3.93 19.19 18.75
CA PRO A 180 -3.20 18.32 17.82
C PRO A 180 -2.61 17.10 18.53
N GLN A 181 -2.99 15.89 18.10
CA GLN A 181 -2.54 14.62 18.70
C GLN A 181 -1.18 14.14 18.16
N HIS A 182 -0.73 14.70 17.03
CA HIS A 182 0.52 14.35 16.37
C HIS A 182 1.37 15.59 16.04
N LYS A 183 2.66 15.38 15.73
CA LYS A 183 3.61 16.48 15.46
C LYS A 183 3.12 17.46 14.39
N LEU A 184 2.43 16.95 13.39
CA LEU A 184 1.61 17.70 12.46
C LEU A 184 0.22 17.05 12.46
N ASP A 185 -0.81 17.81 12.82
CA ASP A 185 -2.20 17.37 12.83
C ASP A 185 -3.02 18.32 11.96
N VAL A 186 -3.63 17.79 10.90
CA VAL A 186 -4.36 18.59 9.91
C VAL A 186 -5.81 18.12 9.90
N ASN A 187 -6.71 18.97 10.38
CA ASN A 187 -8.15 18.76 10.25
C ASN A 187 -8.64 19.40 8.95
N GLY A 188 -8.43 18.68 7.84
CA GLY A 188 -8.74 19.15 6.49
C GLY A 188 -7.90 18.43 5.42
N SER A 189 -7.83 19.01 4.23
CA SER A 189 -6.96 18.53 3.16
C SER A 189 -5.50 18.96 3.37
N PHE A 190 -4.55 18.19 2.84
CA PHE A 190 -3.15 18.60 2.81
C PHE A 190 -2.42 18.10 1.55
N ARG A 191 -1.33 18.77 1.20
CA ARG A 191 -0.42 18.42 0.11
C ARG A 191 1.02 18.45 0.61
N ALA A 192 1.75 17.38 0.34
CA ALA A 192 3.19 17.29 0.56
C ALA A 192 3.89 17.01 -0.78
N GLY A 193 4.91 17.80 -1.12
CA GLY A 193 5.69 17.66 -2.36
C GLY A 193 5.67 18.89 -3.24
N ASN A 194 5.90 18.70 -4.55
CA ASN A 194 5.95 19.75 -5.57
C ASN A 194 4.96 19.47 -6.71
N GLU A 195 5.03 20.23 -7.81
CA GLU A 195 4.09 20.09 -8.94
C GLU A 195 4.19 18.73 -9.65
N ASP A 196 5.39 18.15 -9.68
CA ASP A 196 5.70 16.91 -10.39
C ASP A 196 5.49 15.67 -9.49
N ASN A 197 5.77 15.82 -8.19
CA ASN A 197 5.79 14.74 -7.21
C ASN A 197 5.01 15.17 -5.96
N GLN A 198 3.82 14.62 -5.75
CA GLN A 198 2.97 15.00 -4.62
C GLN A 198 2.25 13.82 -3.99
N PHE A 199 2.08 13.93 -2.67
CA PHE A 199 1.18 13.16 -1.83
C PHE A 199 0.10 14.11 -1.31
N THR A 200 -1.15 13.89 -1.70
CA THR A 200 -2.26 14.74 -1.25
C THR A 200 -3.37 13.92 -0.62
N TYR A 201 -3.91 14.47 0.47
CA TYR A 201 -5.15 14.04 1.09
C TYR A 201 -6.22 15.09 0.83
N ASN A 202 -7.35 14.70 0.25
CA ASN A 202 -8.38 15.65 -0.18
C ASN A 202 -9.42 15.99 0.90
N GLY A 203 -9.37 15.37 2.09
CA GLY A 203 -10.39 15.53 3.13
C GLY A 203 -11.52 14.49 3.11
N HIS A 204 -11.64 13.70 2.04
CA HIS A 204 -12.68 12.69 1.82
C HIS A 204 -12.13 11.25 1.83
N ALA A 205 -11.05 10.99 2.57
CA ALA A 205 -10.36 9.69 2.60
C ALA A 205 -9.53 9.33 1.35
N ASP A 206 -9.46 10.19 0.31
CA ASP A 206 -8.65 9.87 -0.88
C ASP A 206 -7.18 10.20 -0.70
N VAL A 207 -6.32 9.28 -1.14
CA VAL A 207 -4.87 9.45 -1.17
C VAL A 207 -4.40 9.47 -2.62
N ILE A 208 -3.91 10.62 -3.05
CA ILE A 208 -3.40 10.83 -4.41
C ILE A 208 -1.88 10.81 -4.38
N LEU A 209 -1.30 9.99 -5.25
CA LEU A 209 0.14 9.90 -5.47
C LEU A 209 0.44 10.28 -6.92
N LYS A 210 1.19 11.36 -7.11
CA LYS A 210 1.68 11.77 -8.43
C LYS A 210 3.19 11.57 -8.50
N PHE A 211 3.66 10.93 -9.56
CA PHE A 211 5.08 10.80 -9.88
C PHE A 211 5.27 10.86 -11.40
N LYS A 212 5.80 11.98 -11.89
CA LYS A 212 5.86 12.34 -13.31
C LYS A 212 6.55 11.32 -14.22
N ASP A 213 7.61 10.68 -13.76
CA ASP A 213 8.36 9.71 -14.59
C ASP A 213 7.56 8.41 -14.86
N ARG A 214 6.42 8.21 -14.18
CA ARG A 214 5.51 7.08 -14.42
C ARG A 214 4.18 7.50 -15.07
N GLY A 215 4.13 8.69 -15.67
CA GLY A 215 2.96 9.24 -16.36
C GLY A 215 2.37 10.46 -15.63
N ASN A 216 1.17 10.89 -16.04
CA ASN A 216 0.51 12.07 -15.47
C ASN A 216 0.17 11.93 -13.98
N GLY A 217 0.22 10.69 -13.45
CA GLY A 217 -0.20 10.34 -12.09
C GLY A 217 -1.72 10.44 -11.92
N GLY A 218 -2.24 9.69 -10.96
CA GLY A 218 -3.68 9.60 -10.70
C GLY A 218 -3.96 9.14 -9.28
N ARG A 219 -5.21 8.81 -8.97
CA ARG A 219 -5.59 8.40 -7.62
C ARG A 219 -5.20 6.94 -7.39
N ALA A 220 -4.05 6.74 -6.75
CA ALA A 220 -3.50 5.42 -6.49
C ALA A 220 -4.37 4.58 -5.54
N ILE A 221 -5.00 5.24 -4.56
CA ILE A 221 -5.86 4.62 -3.55
C ILE A 221 -7.04 5.55 -3.31
N VAL A 222 -8.24 5.15 -3.72
CA VAL A 222 -9.48 5.92 -3.52
C VAL A 222 -10.47 5.17 -2.65
N HIS A 223 -11.37 5.94 -2.06
CA HIS A 223 -12.63 5.43 -1.56
C HIS A 223 -13.70 5.71 -2.63
N ASP A 224 -14.16 4.67 -3.34
CA ASP A 224 -15.11 4.90 -4.43
C ASP A 224 -16.52 5.25 -3.95
N ALA A 225 -17.43 5.52 -4.90
CA ALA A 225 -18.80 5.91 -4.62
C ALA A 225 -19.62 4.90 -3.79
N PHE A 226 -19.11 3.67 -3.63
CA PHE A 226 -19.74 2.60 -2.84
C PHE A 226 -19.00 2.32 -1.54
N ASN A 227 -18.09 3.21 -1.13
CA ASN A 227 -17.24 3.04 0.03
C ASN A 227 -16.29 1.83 -0.06
N THR A 228 -15.79 1.54 -1.25
CA THR A 228 -14.80 0.49 -1.47
C THR A 228 -13.40 1.09 -1.57
N LEU A 229 -12.42 0.43 -0.96
CA LEU A 229 -11.00 0.76 -1.16
C LEU A 229 -10.57 0.27 -2.55
N THR A 230 -10.45 1.19 -3.50
CA THR A 230 -10.13 0.87 -4.90
C THR A 230 -8.70 1.27 -5.24
N LEU A 231 -7.98 0.36 -5.90
CA LEU A 231 -6.63 0.55 -6.40
C LEU A 231 -6.67 0.75 -7.91
N ASN A 232 -6.01 1.80 -8.42
CA ASN A 232 -6.05 2.18 -9.83
C ASN A 232 -7.48 2.43 -10.35
N TYR A 233 -8.22 3.33 -9.70
CA TYR A 233 -9.57 3.66 -10.11
C TYR A 233 -9.59 4.34 -11.48
N ASP A 234 -10.56 3.98 -12.34
CA ASP A 234 -10.78 4.59 -13.68
C ASP A 234 -9.54 4.59 -14.59
N GLU A 235 -8.71 3.55 -14.48
CA GLU A 235 -7.48 3.42 -15.28
C GLU A 235 -6.50 4.59 -15.09
N ASP A 236 -6.51 5.22 -13.90
CA ASP A 236 -5.62 6.31 -13.49
C ASP A 236 -4.10 5.98 -13.70
N PHE A 237 -3.75 4.71 -13.87
CA PHE A 237 -2.46 4.17 -14.30
C PHE A 237 -2.62 3.20 -15.49
N ASP A 238 -2.14 3.61 -16.66
CA ASP A 238 -2.16 2.88 -17.96
C ASP A 238 -1.52 1.47 -17.91
N GLY A 239 -0.63 1.22 -16.93
CA GLY A 239 -0.01 -0.10 -16.69
C GLY A 239 -0.58 -0.88 -15.49
N GLY A 240 -1.61 -0.34 -14.83
CA GLY A 240 -2.14 -0.87 -13.57
C GLY A 240 -1.24 -0.66 -12.36
N THR A 241 -1.67 -1.19 -11.20
CA THR A 241 -0.91 -1.14 -9.94
C THR A 241 -0.41 -2.54 -9.58
N ARG A 242 0.92 -2.71 -9.52
CA ARG A 242 1.53 -3.96 -9.03
C ARG A 242 1.55 -4.01 -7.50
N ILE A 243 0.87 -4.98 -6.91
CA ILE A 243 0.86 -5.22 -5.46
C ILE A 243 1.92 -6.29 -5.09
N GLY A 244 3.15 -5.84 -4.84
CA GLY A 244 4.21 -6.68 -4.28
C GLY A 244 4.58 -7.94 -5.08
N ARG A 245 5.13 -8.94 -4.36
CA ARG A 245 5.40 -10.30 -4.89
C ARG A 245 4.30 -11.30 -4.54
N SER A 246 3.53 -11.01 -3.49
CA SER A 246 2.42 -11.82 -3.01
C SER A 246 1.32 -10.91 -2.48
N PHE A 247 0.07 -11.38 -2.59
CA PHE A 247 -1.12 -10.71 -2.07
C PHE A 247 -1.86 -11.70 -1.16
N LEU A 248 -1.97 -11.38 0.13
CA LEU A 248 -2.65 -12.22 1.12
C LEU A 248 -4.01 -11.61 1.45
N VAL A 249 -5.08 -12.33 1.13
CA VAL A 249 -6.43 -11.99 1.58
C VAL A 249 -6.75 -12.88 2.78
N ARG A 250 -6.87 -12.29 3.96
CA ARG A 250 -7.40 -12.97 5.14
C ARG A 250 -8.90 -12.74 5.20
N GLY A 251 -9.68 -13.74 4.81
CA GLY A 251 -11.13 -13.64 4.75
C GLY A 251 -11.75 -14.80 3.96
N ASN A 252 -13.07 -14.76 3.79
CA ASN A 252 -13.82 -15.86 3.20
C ASN A 252 -13.80 -15.85 1.66
N SER A 253 -13.36 -14.79 0.98
CA SER A 253 -13.36 -14.82 -0.49
C SER A 253 -12.32 -13.90 -1.13
N PHE A 254 -11.90 -14.25 -2.34
CA PHE A 254 -11.12 -13.42 -3.26
C PHE A 254 -11.73 -13.53 -4.65
N THR A 255 -12.05 -12.39 -5.26
CA THR A 255 -12.51 -12.31 -6.64
C THR A 255 -11.52 -11.47 -7.44
N ALA A 256 -10.98 -12.02 -8.52
CA ALA A 256 -10.15 -11.31 -9.48
C ALA A 256 -10.80 -11.35 -10.86
N GLY A 257 -10.90 -10.18 -11.49
CA GLY A 257 -11.46 -10.03 -12.83
C GLY A 257 -12.58 -8.98 -12.89
N ASN A 258 -13.41 -9.05 -13.93
CA ASN A 258 -14.50 -8.11 -14.19
C ASN A 258 -15.86 -8.83 -14.16
N ALA A 259 -16.94 -8.19 -14.61
CA ALA A 259 -18.26 -8.81 -14.64
C ALA A 259 -18.32 -10.05 -15.56
N ASP A 260 -17.46 -10.10 -16.57
CA ASP A 260 -17.48 -11.11 -17.63
C ASP A 260 -16.51 -12.26 -17.41
N ASN A 261 -15.35 -11.97 -16.82
CA ASN A 261 -14.27 -12.91 -16.61
C ASN A 261 -13.83 -12.87 -15.16
N GLN A 262 -14.01 -13.97 -14.44
CA GLN A 262 -13.76 -14.02 -12.99
C GLN A 262 -12.98 -15.27 -12.60
N PHE A 263 -12.02 -15.07 -11.68
CA PHE A 263 -11.42 -16.09 -10.84
C PHE A 263 -11.88 -15.83 -9.41
N ILE A 264 -12.61 -16.79 -8.83
CA ILE A 264 -13.12 -16.66 -7.47
C ILE A 264 -12.59 -17.82 -6.63
N TYR A 265 -11.99 -17.47 -5.49
CA TYR A 265 -11.87 -18.35 -4.34
C TYR A 265 -12.98 -17.98 -3.36
N ASN A 266 -13.88 -18.92 -3.07
CA ASN A 266 -15.00 -18.69 -2.16
C ASN A 266 -14.73 -19.28 -0.76
N GLY A 267 -15.64 -19.04 0.19
CA GLY A 267 -15.48 -19.47 1.59
C GLY A 267 -15.49 -20.98 1.79
N HIS A 268 -15.75 -21.73 0.73
CA HIS A 268 -15.77 -23.19 0.69
C HIS A 268 -14.53 -23.77 -0.02
N ALA A 269 -13.55 -22.90 -0.34
CA ALA A 269 -12.33 -23.24 -1.07
C ALA A 269 -12.54 -23.73 -2.52
N ASP A 270 -13.68 -23.39 -3.12
CA ASP A 270 -13.93 -23.68 -4.53
C ASP A 270 -13.16 -22.72 -5.43
N VAL A 271 -12.73 -23.22 -6.59
CA VAL A 271 -12.26 -22.39 -7.71
C VAL A 271 -13.40 -22.27 -8.71
N VAL A 272 -13.96 -21.07 -8.86
CA VAL A 272 -15.00 -20.77 -9.85
C VAL A 272 -14.39 -20.04 -11.03
N LEU A 273 -14.73 -20.47 -12.24
CA LEU A 273 -14.29 -19.85 -13.49
C LEU A 273 -15.50 -19.38 -14.28
N LYS A 274 -15.49 -18.12 -14.71
CA LYS A 274 -16.49 -17.53 -15.61
C LYS A 274 -15.80 -16.86 -16.79
N ALA A 275 -16.36 -17.05 -17.97
CA ALA A 275 -16.03 -16.29 -19.17
C ALA A 275 -17.31 -16.18 -20.01
N SER A 276 -17.92 -14.99 -20.08
CA SER A 276 -19.23 -14.77 -20.73
C SER A 276 -19.32 -15.35 -22.14
N ASP A 277 -18.25 -15.24 -22.94
CA ASP A 277 -18.18 -15.77 -24.32
C ASP A 277 -18.15 -17.30 -24.40
N ARG A 278 -17.98 -17.99 -23.27
CA ARG A 278 -17.91 -19.46 -23.14
C ARG A 278 -19.04 -20.02 -22.28
N GLY A 279 -20.01 -19.19 -21.89
CA GLY A 279 -21.18 -19.56 -21.09
C GLY A 279 -21.22 -18.89 -19.71
N ASN A 280 -22.12 -19.37 -18.85
CA ASN A 280 -22.39 -18.76 -17.54
C ASN A 280 -21.27 -18.97 -16.50
N GLY A 281 -20.29 -19.84 -16.79
CA GLY A 281 -19.27 -20.27 -15.82
C GLY A 281 -19.83 -21.25 -14.78
N GLY A 282 -18.96 -21.69 -13.87
CA GLY A 282 -19.29 -22.69 -12.86
C GLY A 282 -18.11 -23.02 -11.96
N ARG A 283 -18.31 -23.89 -10.95
CA ARG A 283 -17.22 -24.33 -10.07
C ARG A 283 -16.35 -25.32 -10.83
N ALA A 284 -15.11 -24.93 -11.08
CA ALA A 284 -14.14 -25.75 -11.80
C ALA A 284 -13.51 -26.82 -10.94
N ILE A 285 -13.20 -26.47 -9.69
CA ILE A 285 -12.60 -27.37 -8.71
C ILE A 285 -13.36 -27.18 -7.41
N VAL A 286 -13.94 -28.26 -6.89
CA VAL A 286 -14.77 -28.29 -5.69
C VAL A 286 -14.22 -29.32 -4.72
N HIS A 287 -14.33 -29.01 -3.44
CA HIS A 287 -14.20 -29.99 -2.38
C HIS A 287 -15.60 -30.40 -1.91
N ASP A 288 -16.06 -31.57 -2.35
CA ASP A 288 -17.45 -31.97 -2.16
C ASP A 288 -17.81 -32.34 -0.70
N ALA A 289 -19.08 -32.68 -0.46
CA ALA A 289 -19.58 -33.07 0.85
C ALA A 289 -18.93 -34.34 1.43
N PHE A 290 -18.22 -35.12 0.60
CA PHE A 290 -17.53 -36.34 0.98
C PHE A 290 -16.03 -36.16 1.10
N ASN A 291 -15.55 -34.91 1.09
CA ASN A 291 -14.15 -34.56 1.18
C ASN A 291 -13.33 -35.10 0.01
N THR A 292 -13.93 -35.11 -1.19
CA THR A 292 -13.28 -35.47 -2.44
C THR A 292 -13.07 -34.26 -3.33
N LEU A 293 -11.97 -34.27 -4.08
CA LEU A 293 -11.68 -33.26 -5.11
C LEU A 293 -12.48 -33.59 -6.36
N THR A 294 -13.56 -32.84 -6.60
CA THR A 294 -14.39 -33.00 -7.81
C THR A 294 -14.03 -31.94 -8.84
N LEU A 295 -13.98 -32.37 -10.10
CA LEU A 295 -13.86 -31.49 -11.25
C LEU A 295 -15.22 -31.42 -11.96
N ASN A 296 -15.72 -30.22 -12.25
CA ASN A 296 -17.06 -30.01 -12.86
C ASN A 296 -18.19 -30.65 -12.06
N TYR A 297 -18.29 -30.25 -10.79
CA TYR A 297 -19.32 -30.74 -9.88
C TYR A 297 -20.71 -30.36 -10.44
N ASP A 298 -21.66 -31.30 -10.40
CA ASP A 298 -23.07 -31.08 -10.80
C ASP A 298 -23.27 -30.51 -12.22
N GLU A 299 -22.39 -30.89 -13.15
CA GLU A 299 -22.42 -30.42 -14.55
C GLU A 299 -22.37 -28.88 -14.70
N ASP A 300 -21.73 -28.19 -13.74
CA ASP A 300 -21.46 -26.74 -13.75
C ASP A 300 -20.92 -26.21 -15.11
N PHE A 301 -20.25 -27.07 -15.88
CA PHE A 301 -19.92 -26.92 -17.29
C PHE A 301 -20.64 -27.99 -18.12
N ASN A 302 -21.65 -27.55 -18.90
CA ASN A 302 -22.41 -28.39 -19.85
C ASN A 302 -21.52 -29.11 -20.89
N GLY A 303 -20.33 -28.57 -21.16
CA GLY A 303 -19.34 -29.18 -22.06
C GLY A 303 -18.53 -30.33 -21.44
N GLY A 304 -18.61 -30.51 -20.12
CA GLY A 304 -17.74 -31.43 -19.37
C GLY A 304 -16.34 -30.88 -19.12
N ILE A 305 -15.45 -31.73 -18.62
CA ILE A 305 -14.01 -31.43 -18.50
C ILE A 305 -13.21 -32.32 -19.42
N ARG A 306 -12.42 -31.67 -20.27
CA ARG A 306 -11.43 -32.32 -21.10
C ARG A 306 -10.07 -32.28 -20.40
N LEU A 307 -9.56 -33.45 -20.00
CA LEU A 307 -8.20 -33.61 -19.51
C LEU A 307 -7.29 -33.98 -20.68
N GLY A 308 -6.41 -33.06 -21.05
CA GLY A 308 -5.60 -33.17 -22.26
C GLY A 308 -6.47 -33.18 -23.52
N ARG A 309 -6.09 -34.01 -24.51
CA ARG A 309 -6.84 -34.13 -25.78
C ARG A 309 -7.73 -35.36 -25.83
N SER A 310 -7.58 -36.33 -24.94
CA SER A 310 -8.15 -37.66 -25.13
C SER A 310 -9.17 -38.09 -24.09
N PHE A 311 -9.23 -37.45 -22.92
CA PHE A 311 -10.15 -37.85 -21.86
C PHE A 311 -11.18 -36.74 -21.60
N LEU A 312 -12.45 -37.07 -21.76
CA LEU A 312 -13.57 -36.16 -21.50
C LEU A 312 -14.51 -36.82 -20.49
N VAL A 313 -14.75 -36.16 -19.37
CA VAL A 313 -15.78 -36.55 -18.40
C VAL A 313 -16.94 -35.57 -18.50
N LYS A 314 -18.15 -36.11 -18.70
CA LYS A 314 -19.38 -35.34 -18.80
C LYS A 314 -20.53 -36.10 -18.13
N GLY A 315 -21.03 -35.56 -17.02
CA GLY A 315 -22.04 -36.24 -16.20
C GLY A 315 -21.59 -37.65 -15.81
N ASN A 316 -22.46 -38.63 -16.03
CA ASN A 316 -22.19 -40.05 -15.78
C ASN A 316 -21.42 -40.76 -16.91
N SER A 317 -20.89 -40.02 -17.89
CA SER A 317 -20.20 -40.58 -19.05
C SER A 317 -18.74 -40.13 -19.10
N ALA A 318 -17.87 -41.04 -19.57
CA ALA A 318 -16.49 -40.74 -19.88
C ALA A 318 -16.15 -41.22 -21.29
N SER A 319 -15.44 -40.39 -22.05
CA SER A 319 -14.86 -40.75 -23.35
C SER A 319 -13.34 -40.75 -23.23
N LEU A 320 -12.71 -41.86 -23.66
CA LEU A 320 -11.27 -42.00 -23.73
C LEU A 320 -10.85 -42.33 -25.16
N GLN A 321 -10.16 -41.40 -25.82
CA GLN A 321 -9.53 -41.60 -27.13
C GLN A 321 -8.10 -42.12 -26.95
N GLY A 322 -7.94 -43.44 -26.82
CA GLY A 322 -6.65 -44.08 -26.63
C GLY A 322 -6.74 -45.44 -25.96
N LYS A 323 -5.64 -45.85 -25.30
CA LYS A 323 -5.58 -47.09 -24.52
C LYS A 323 -5.99 -46.83 -23.07
N LEU A 324 -6.77 -47.76 -22.50
CA LEU A 324 -7.04 -47.85 -21.07
C LEU A 324 -6.19 -48.99 -20.47
N GLU A 325 -5.35 -48.68 -19.50
CA GLU A 325 -4.65 -49.68 -18.69
C GLU A 325 -5.27 -49.70 -17.30
N ALA A 326 -5.74 -50.87 -16.87
CA ALA A 326 -6.38 -51.06 -15.58
C ALA A 326 -5.98 -52.41 -14.99
N LYS A 327 -5.84 -52.48 -13.67
CA LYS A 327 -5.62 -53.76 -12.98
C LYS A 327 -6.89 -54.62 -12.95
N GLU A 328 -8.05 -53.98 -12.90
CA GLU A 328 -9.36 -54.62 -12.87
C GLU A 328 -10.38 -53.70 -13.56
N ILE A 329 -11.31 -54.30 -14.31
CA ILE A 329 -12.47 -53.63 -14.88
C ILE A 329 -13.70 -54.46 -14.51
N LYS A 330 -14.65 -53.85 -13.80
CA LYS A 330 -15.92 -54.47 -13.42
C LYS A 330 -17.07 -53.74 -14.11
N VAL A 331 -17.84 -54.46 -14.92
CA VAL A 331 -19.04 -53.94 -15.61
C VAL A 331 -20.27 -54.42 -14.83
N THR A 332 -21.05 -53.51 -14.24
CA THR A 332 -22.02 -53.85 -13.19
C THR A 332 -23.45 -54.09 -13.65
N GLU A 333 -23.86 -53.62 -14.84
CA GLU A 333 -25.28 -53.61 -15.28
C GLU A 333 -25.57 -54.53 -16.49
N THR A 334 -24.73 -55.52 -16.77
CA THR A 334 -24.97 -56.44 -17.91
C THR A 334 -25.76 -57.69 -17.46
N PRO A 335 -26.88 -58.07 -18.12
CA PRO A 335 -27.62 -59.32 -17.82
C PRO A 335 -26.78 -60.58 -18.08
N THR A 336 -27.11 -61.72 -17.45
CA THR A 336 -26.39 -63.01 -17.63
C THR A 336 -26.94 -63.81 -18.82
N ALA A 337 -26.21 -64.85 -19.24
CA ALA A 337 -26.59 -65.72 -20.37
C ALA A 337 -27.39 -66.98 -19.96
N ASP A 338 -27.61 -67.20 -18.66
CA ASP A 338 -28.13 -68.46 -18.10
C ASP A 338 -29.51 -68.89 -18.65
N PHE A 339 -30.24 -67.98 -19.30
CA PHE A 339 -31.54 -68.25 -19.91
C PHE A 339 -31.51 -69.39 -20.95
N VAL A 340 -30.33 -69.73 -21.49
CA VAL A 340 -30.17 -70.86 -22.42
C VAL A 340 -30.42 -72.22 -21.77
N PHE A 341 -30.44 -72.28 -20.44
CA PHE A 341 -30.74 -73.50 -19.67
C PHE A 341 -32.22 -73.66 -19.31
N GLU A 342 -33.08 -72.68 -19.64
CA GLU A 342 -34.51 -72.74 -19.38
C GLU A 342 -35.20 -73.80 -20.26
N GLU A 343 -36.27 -74.42 -19.75
CA GLU A 343 -36.94 -75.56 -20.44
C GLU A 343 -37.54 -75.20 -21.80
N ASP A 344 -37.91 -73.92 -22.00
CA ASP A 344 -38.50 -73.41 -23.22
C ASP A 344 -37.47 -72.79 -24.18
N TYR A 345 -36.18 -72.80 -23.82
CA TYR A 345 -35.13 -72.30 -24.69
C TYR A 345 -34.98 -73.17 -25.94
N LYS A 346 -35.18 -72.54 -27.11
CA LYS A 346 -35.06 -73.20 -28.41
C LYS A 346 -33.62 -73.17 -28.88
N LEU A 347 -32.84 -74.13 -28.40
CA LEU A 347 -31.48 -74.35 -28.89
C LEU A 347 -31.51 -74.56 -30.41
N PRO A 348 -30.81 -73.73 -31.21
CA PRO A 348 -30.71 -73.94 -32.65
C PRO A 348 -30.17 -75.35 -32.96
N THR A 349 -30.43 -75.87 -34.14
CA THR A 349 -29.78 -77.12 -34.56
C THR A 349 -28.38 -76.83 -35.12
N LEU A 350 -27.44 -77.77 -34.97
CA LEU A 350 -26.10 -77.61 -35.58
C LEU A 350 -26.16 -77.41 -37.10
N GLN A 351 -27.20 -77.91 -37.78
CA GLN A 351 -27.44 -77.68 -39.21
C GLN A 351 -27.82 -76.22 -39.50
N GLU A 352 -28.70 -75.62 -38.69
CA GLU A 352 -29.05 -74.20 -38.80
C GLU A 352 -27.85 -73.31 -38.49
N VAL A 353 -27.06 -73.64 -37.47
CA VAL A 353 -25.83 -72.91 -37.14
C VAL A 353 -24.82 -73.02 -38.29
N GLU A 354 -24.61 -74.22 -38.85
CA GLU A 354 -23.71 -74.42 -40.00
C GLU A 354 -24.16 -73.61 -41.23
N GLN A 355 -25.46 -73.62 -41.52
CA GLN A 355 -26.02 -72.85 -42.63
C GLN A 355 -25.80 -71.35 -42.40
N HIS A 356 -26.05 -70.85 -41.18
CA HIS A 356 -25.82 -69.46 -40.84
C HIS A 356 -24.34 -69.07 -41.00
N ILE A 357 -23.41 -69.90 -40.52
CA ILE A 357 -21.97 -69.65 -40.68
C ILE A 357 -21.57 -69.65 -42.17
N LYS A 358 -22.11 -70.57 -42.97
CA LYS A 358 -21.84 -70.64 -44.42
C LYS A 358 -22.29 -69.37 -45.13
N GLU A 359 -23.48 -68.88 -44.81
CA GLU A 359 -24.11 -67.70 -45.41
C GLU A 359 -23.55 -66.36 -44.90
N LYS A 360 -23.41 -66.21 -43.58
CA LYS A 360 -23.13 -64.93 -42.90
C LYS A 360 -21.68 -64.78 -42.45
N LYS A 361 -20.90 -65.87 -42.37
CA LYS A 361 -19.48 -65.88 -41.95
C LYS A 361 -19.22 -65.43 -40.50
N HIS A 362 -20.22 -65.48 -39.64
CA HIS A 362 -20.09 -65.27 -38.19
C HIS A 362 -21.08 -66.17 -37.44
N LEU A 363 -20.99 -66.24 -36.11
CA LEU A 363 -21.96 -66.96 -35.28
C LEU A 363 -23.30 -66.20 -35.20
N PRO A 364 -24.43 -66.90 -35.04
CA PRO A 364 -25.71 -66.26 -34.74
C PRO A 364 -25.57 -65.31 -33.53
N GLU A 365 -26.27 -64.18 -33.57
CA GLU A 365 -26.34 -63.15 -32.50
C GLU A 365 -25.03 -62.40 -32.20
N ILE A 366 -23.90 -62.91 -32.69
CA ILE A 366 -22.63 -62.18 -32.67
C ILE A 366 -22.55 -61.29 -33.90
N ALA A 367 -22.33 -60.00 -33.71
CA ALA A 367 -22.18 -59.07 -34.83
C ALA A 367 -21.03 -59.47 -35.76
N SER A 368 -21.15 -59.15 -37.04
CA SER A 368 -20.08 -59.43 -38.01
C SER A 368 -18.85 -58.55 -37.75
N ALA A 369 -17.68 -59.01 -38.20
CA ALA A 369 -16.45 -58.21 -38.08
C ALA A 369 -16.58 -56.81 -38.70
N LYS A 370 -17.32 -56.68 -39.82
CA LYS A 370 -17.57 -55.39 -40.48
C LYS A 370 -18.43 -54.45 -39.64
N GLU A 371 -19.42 -54.97 -38.92
CA GLU A 371 -20.25 -54.19 -38.02
C GLU A 371 -19.45 -53.75 -36.79
N MET A 372 -18.67 -54.66 -36.20
CA MET A 372 -17.80 -54.36 -35.05
C MET A 372 -16.72 -53.30 -35.37
N GLU A 373 -16.13 -53.32 -36.58
CA GLU A 373 -15.17 -52.31 -37.02
C GLU A 373 -15.81 -50.92 -37.19
N LYS A 374 -17.07 -50.89 -37.65
CA LYS A 374 -17.78 -49.64 -37.96
C LYS A 374 -18.40 -49.00 -36.73
N GLU A 375 -19.02 -49.81 -35.87
CA GLU A 375 -19.86 -49.35 -34.76
C GLU A 375 -19.16 -49.50 -33.40
N GLY A 376 -18.05 -50.23 -33.36
CA GLY A 376 -17.37 -50.61 -32.12
C GLY A 376 -18.02 -51.84 -31.47
N VAL A 377 -17.55 -52.19 -30.28
CA VAL A 377 -18.07 -53.32 -29.50
C VAL A 377 -18.37 -52.86 -28.08
N ASN A 378 -19.59 -53.09 -27.62
CA ASN A 378 -19.90 -52.98 -26.19
C ASN A 378 -19.29 -54.19 -25.48
N VAL A 379 -18.22 -53.98 -24.71
CA VAL A 379 -17.46 -55.06 -24.06
C VAL A 379 -18.35 -55.87 -23.11
N GLY A 380 -19.30 -55.24 -22.40
CA GLY A 380 -20.21 -55.96 -21.52
C GLY A 380 -21.12 -56.90 -22.30
N GLU A 381 -21.88 -56.35 -23.24
CA GLU A 381 -22.82 -57.12 -24.07
C GLU A 381 -22.13 -58.24 -24.86
N PHE A 382 -20.97 -57.95 -25.45
CA PHE A 382 -20.20 -58.94 -26.20
C PHE A 382 -19.73 -60.10 -25.33
N GLN A 383 -19.28 -59.85 -24.09
CA GLN A 383 -18.90 -60.92 -23.16
C GLN A 383 -20.09 -61.81 -22.80
N ILE A 384 -21.30 -61.25 -22.69
CA ILE A 384 -22.52 -62.02 -22.43
C ILE A 384 -22.92 -62.86 -23.63
N GLN A 385 -22.88 -62.30 -24.84
CA GLN A 385 -23.14 -63.08 -26.05
C GLN A 385 -22.12 -64.22 -26.22
N LEU A 386 -20.84 -63.98 -25.89
CA LEU A 386 -19.83 -65.05 -25.89
C LEU A 386 -20.13 -66.12 -24.84
N LEU A 387 -20.53 -65.73 -23.62
CA LEU A 387 -20.94 -66.68 -22.58
C LEU A 387 -22.12 -67.54 -23.06
N GLN A 388 -23.14 -66.93 -23.67
CA GLN A 388 -24.26 -67.63 -24.27
C GLN A 388 -23.81 -68.69 -25.29
N LYS A 389 -22.87 -68.35 -26.18
CA LYS A 389 -22.35 -69.33 -27.16
C LYS A 389 -21.53 -70.44 -26.51
N ILE A 390 -20.83 -70.17 -25.42
CA ILE A 390 -20.12 -71.21 -24.64
C ILE A 390 -21.13 -72.16 -24.00
N GLU A 391 -22.24 -71.65 -23.48
CA GLU A 391 -23.29 -72.46 -22.85
C GLU A 391 -24.06 -73.30 -23.88
N GLU A 392 -24.45 -72.71 -25.02
CA GLU A 392 -25.02 -73.45 -26.17
C GLU A 392 -24.07 -74.57 -26.65
N LEU A 393 -22.76 -74.26 -26.78
CA LEU A 393 -21.75 -75.25 -27.12
C LEU A 393 -21.71 -76.38 -26.10
N THR A 394 -21.82 -76.05 -24.82
CA THR A 394 -21.87 -77.03 -23.73
C THR A 394 -23.09 -77.94 -23.86
N LEU A 395 -24.27 -77.40 -24.21
CA LEU A 395 -25.48 -78.19 -24.46
C LEU A 395 -25.30 -79.16 -25.65
N TYR A 396 -24.74 -78.70 -26.77
CA TYR A 396 -24.43 -79.58 -27.90
C TYR A 396 -23.44 -80.69 -27.53
N MET A 397 -22.41 -80.38 -26.72
CA MET A 397 -21.44 -81.37 -26.27
C MET A 397 -22.08 -82.42 -25.35
N ILE A 398 -22.99 -82.02 -24.45
CA ILE A 398 -23.76 -82.93 -23.60
C ILE A 398 -24.64 -83.85 -24.46
N GLU A 399 -25.35 -83.29 -25.45
CA GLU A 399 -26.16 -84.08 -26.38
C GLU A 399 -25.31 -85.07 -27.18
N GLN A 400 -24.16 -84.61 -27.69
CA GLN A 400 -23.22 -85.44 -28.44
C GLN A 400 -22.67 -86.58 -27.58
N ASN A 401 -22.28 -86.32 -26.33
CA ASN A 401 -21.80 -87.35 -25.41
C ASN A 401 -22.89 -88.41 -25.12
N LYS A 402 -24.14 -87.98 -24.86
CA LYS A 402 -25.28 -88.89 -24.70
C LYS A 402 -25.48 -89.79 -25.94
N ARG A 403 -25.23 -89.27 -27.14
CA ARG A 403 -25.30 -90.05 -28.38
C ARG A 403 -24.15 -91.05 -28.49
N ILE A 404 -22.93 -90.66 -28.12
CA ILE A 404 -21.76 -91.55 -28.10
C ILE A 404 -21.99 -92.71 -27.13
N GLU A 405 -22.42 -92.44 -25.89
CA GLU A 405 -22.71 -93.46 -24.89
C GLU A 405 -23.78 -94.46 -25.37
N LYS A 406 -24.84 -93.98 -26.03
CA LYS A 406 -25.86 -94.85 -26.65
C LYS A 406 -25.26 -95.73 -27.75
N LEU A 407 -24.38 -95.19 -28.59
CA LEU A 407 -23.71 -95.93 -29.67
C LEU A 407 -22.73 -96.98 -29.12
N GLU A 408 -22.00 -96.66 -28.05
CA GLU A 408 -21.07 -97.60 -27.39
C GLU A 408 -21.83 -98.73 -26.68
N LYS A 409 -22.92 -98.42 -25.97
CA LYS A 409 -23.76 -99.42 -25.33
C LYS A 409 -24.37 -100.39 -26.35
N ASN A 410 -24.75 -99.90 -27.53
CA ASN A 410 -25.26 -100.73 -28.62
C ASN A 410 -24.19 -101.57 -29.34
N LYS A 411 -22.89 -101.28 -29.17
CA LYS A 411 -21.79 -102.09 -29.71
C LYS A 411 -21.30 -103.18 -28.75
N THR A 412 -21.73 -103.14 -27.48
CA THR A 412 -21.30 -104.06 -26.42
C THR A 412 -22.36 -105.12 -26.09
N ASN A 413 -23.50 -105.09 -26.80
CA ASN A 413 -24.48 -106.19 -26.91
C ASN A 413 -24.36 -106.78 -28.31
#